data_AF-A0A9D6IR93-F1
#
_entry.id   AF-A0A9D6IR93-F1
#
_cell.length_a   1.000
_cell.length_b   1.000
_cell.length_c   1.000
_cell.angle_alpha   90.00
_cell.angle_beta   90.00
_cell.angle_gamma   90.00
#
_symmetry.space_group_name_H-M   'P 1'
#
loop_
_entity.id
_entity.type
_entity.pdbx_description
1 polymer ?
#
loop_
_entity_poly.entity_id
_entity_poly.type
_entity_poly.pdbx_seq_one_letter_code
_entity_poly.pdbx_strand_id
1 'polypeptide(L)'
;MTRSALACVAALAAACGRPAAPPPSPDAGSVLKPEVPRCPRCDGRAGPRHACSTTRWCEPCGRDAGHGHVCGRTNLCETCRTESGEYHQCGRTAICIRTACTQQGRTVEGGGGHVCGKTMVCAKCGADAGSDHRCEQGSWFCPRCEREACRGHACGLSRFCSSCGQEASLRGHACSQTRFCGACRAEMPVTHRHG
;
A
#
# COMPACT_ATOMS: atom_id res chain seq x y z
N MET A 1 21.02 29.27 -37.10
CA MET A 1 21.37 29.95 -35.83
C MET A 1 20.18 30.81 -35.41
N THR A 2 19.25 30.25 -34.64
CA THR A 2 18.07 30.96 -34.12
C THR A 2 18.33 31.29 -32.66
N ARG A 3 18.62 32.56 -32.37
CA ARG A 3 18.65 33.10 -31.01
C ARG A 3 17.52 34.12 -30.89
N SER A 4 16.43 33.69 -30.27
CA SER A 4 15.38 34.56 -29.78
C SER A 4 15.74 35.10 -28.40
N ALA A 5 15.56 36.42 -28.28
CA ALA A 5 15.09 37.20 -27.13
C ALA A 5 15.71 37.00 -25.72
N LEU A 6 16.47 38.02 -25.29
CA LEU A 6 16.46 38.55 -23.91
C LEU A 6 16.13 40.06 -24.04
N ALA A 7 15.01 40.53 -23.46
CA ALA A 7 14.89 41.17 -22.13
C ALA A 7 15.65 42.51 -22.05
N CYS A 8 15.17 43.60 -21.45
CA CYS A 8 14.05 43.85 -20.55
C CYS A 8 13.84 45.38 -20.55
N VAL A 9 12.60 45.87 -20.62
CA VAL A 9 12.29 47.30 -20.45
C VAL A 9 11.48 47.50 -19.17
N ALA A 10 12.02 48.40 -18.36
CA ALA A 10 11.40 49.33 -17.40
C ALA A 10 10.42 48.83 -16.34
N ALA A 11 10.75 49.27 -15.13
CA ALA A 11 9.94 49.25 -13.93
C ALA A 11 8.67 50.09 -14.05
N LEU A 12 7.62 49.66 -13.35
CA LEU A 12 6.55 50.51 -12.86
C LEU A 12 6.19 50.07 -11.44
N ALA A 13 6.46 50.95 -10.50
CA ALA A 13 6.01 50.89 -9.13
C ALA A 13 4.49 51.08 -9.09
N ALA A 14 3.78 50.21 -8.39
CA ALA A 14 2.38 50.39 -8.05
C ALA A 14 2.18 50.09 -6.55
N ALA A 15 1.61 51.07 -5.86
CA ALA A 15 1.40 51.11 -4.42
C ALA A 15 0.51 49.96 -3.93
N CYS A 16 0.94 49.29 -2.86
CA CYS A 16 0.13 48.28 -2.17
C CYS A 16 -0.93 48.97 -1.29
N GLY A 17 -2.14 49.16 -1.83
CA GLY A 17 -3.33 49.38 -1.02
C GLY A 17 -3.75 48.06 -0.34
N ARG A 18 -3.79 48.01 0.99
CA ARG A 18 -4.36 46.88 1.75
C ARG A 18 -5.89 46.89 1.58
N PRO A 19 -6.53 45.80 1.18
CA PRO A 19 -7.99 45.69 1.29
C PRO A 19 -8.39 45.61 2.77
N ALA A 20 -9.48 46.29 3.11
CA ALA A 20 -10.07 46.31 4.43
C ALA A 20 -10.44 44.89 4.90
N ALA A 21 -10.19 44.60 6.18
CA ALA A 21 -10.59 43.34 6.79
C ALA A 21 -12.12 43.20 6.79
N PRO A 22 -12.68 42.03 6.45
CA PRO A 22 -14.12 41.79 6.56
C PRO A 22 -14.57 41.82 8.02
N PRO A 23 -15.82 42.21 8.31
CA PRO A 23 -16.33 42.27 9.67
C PRO A 23 -16.37 40.87 10.32
N PRO A 24 -16.24 40.77 11.65
CA PRO A 24 -16.33 39.50 12.36
C PRO A 24 -17.71 38.88 12.14
N SER A 25 -17.74 37.63 11.67
CA SER A 25 -18.97 36.86 11.52
C SER A 25 -19.59 36.55 12.88
N PRO A 26 -20.93 36.61 13.02
CA PRO A 26 -21.60 36.27 14.27
C PRO A 26 -21.56 34.76 14.49
N ASP A 27 -21.19 34.40 15.72
CA ASP A 27 -21.44 33.14 16.43
C ASP A 27 -21.34 31.84 15.62
N ALA A 28 -20.14 31.24 15.70
CA ALA A 28 -19.99 29.79 15.57
C ALA A 28 -20.79 29.12 16.70
N GLY A 29 -22.07 28.87 16.43
CA GLY A 29 -22.91 28.01 17.25
C GLY A 29 -22.16 26.73 17.56
N SER A 30 -21.98 26.46 18.86
CA SER A 30 -21.43 25.21 19.35
C SER A 30 -22.32 24.07 18.88
N VAL A 31 -21.94 23.42 17.79
CA VAL A 31 -22.52 22.14 17.39
C VAL A 31 -22.24 21.19 18.54
N LEU A 32 -23.27 20.89 19.35
CA LEU A 32 -23.19 19.88 20.40
C LEU A 32 -22.75 18.58 19.74
N LYS A 33 -21.51 18.16 20.04
CA LYS A 33 -20.97 16.88 19.58
C LYS A 33 -21.93 15.79 20.09
N PRO A 34 -22.48 14.90 19.24
CA PRO A 34 -23.43 13.89 19.67
C PRO A 34 -22.88 13.12 20.87
N GLU A 35 -23.67 13.00 21.94
CA GLU A 35 -23.27 12.22 23.11
C GLU A 35 -23.16 10.75 22.71
N VAL A 36 -21.94 10.21 22.79
CA VAL A 36 -21.66 8.84 22.37
C VAL A 36 -22.09 7.90 23.50
N PRO A 37 -22.99 6.94 23.26
CA PRO A 37 -23.45 6.04 24.30
C PRO A 37 -22.32 5.19 24.87
N ARG A 38 -22.46 4.76 26.13
CA ARG A 38 -21.51 3.86 26.80
C ARG A 38 -21.96 2.41 26.68
N CYS A 39 -21.01 1.51 26.50
CA CYS A 39 -21.28 0.08 26.50
C CYS A 39 -21.59 -0.41 27.92
N PRO A 40 -22.72 -1.11 28.16
CA PRO A 40 -23.07 -1.61 29.49
C PRO A 40 -22.14 -2.73 30.00
N ARG A 41 -21.30 -3.32 29.13
CA ARG A 41 -20.39 -4.41 29.50
C ARG A 41 -18.98 -3.93 29.86
N CYS A 42 -18.48 -2.88 29.19
CA CYS A 42 -17.11 -2.41 29.38
C CYS A 42 -17.01 -0.94 29.82
N ASP A 43 -18.16 -0.24 29.97
CA ASP A 43 -18.28 1.19 30.30
C ASP A 43 -17.54 2.15 29.33
N GLY A 44 -17.00 1.62 28.23
CA GLY A 44 -16.35 2.41 27.19
C GLY A 44 -17.35 3.11 26.29
N ARG A 45 -16.95 4.24 25.69
CA ARG A 45 -17.69 4.85 24.57
C ARG A 45 -17.86 3.82 23.45
N ALA A 46 -19.09 3.70 22.96
CA ALA A 46 -19.50 2.68 22.02
C ALA A 46 -20.41 3.29 20.96
N GLY A 47 -19.95 3.25 19.72
CA GLY A 47 -20.80 3.51 18.58
C GLY A 47 -21.69 2.31 18.23
N PRO A 48 -22.40 2.39 17.10
CA PRO A 48 -23.31 1.34 16.64
C PRO A 48 -22.59 0.04 16.22
N ARG A 49 -21.25 0.05 16.09
CA ARG A 49 -20.47 -1.11 15.64
C ARG A 49 -19.56 -1.67 16.74
N HIS A 50 -19.73 -1.20 17.98
CA HIS A 50 -18.92 -1.59 19.11
C HIS A 50 -19.01 -3.09 19.38
N ALA A 51 -17.87 -3.75 19.40
CA ALA A 51 -17.68 -5.07 19.94
C ALA A 51 -16.68 -4.99 21.10
N CYS A 52 -17.11 -5.41 22.29
CA CYS A 52 -16.26 -5.43 23.48
C CYS A 52 -14.96 -6.20 23.18
N SER A 53 -13.83 -5.72 23.71
CA SER A 53 -12.47 -6.24 23.49
C SER A 53 -11.90 -6.11 22.06
N THR A 54 -12.74 -5.90 21.05
CA THR A 54 -12.30 -5.84 19.65
C THR A 54 -12.19 -4.40 19.12
N THR A 55 -13.13 -3.54 19.51
CA THR A 55 -13.21 -2.16 19.03
C THR A 55 -13.12 -1.14 20.16
N ARG A 56 -12.58 0.04 19.85
CA ARG A 56 -12.50 1.21 20.73
C ARG A 56 -13.03 2.44 20.00
N TRP A 57 -13.66 3.36 20.72
CA TRP A 57 -14.10 4.61 20.12
C TRP A 57 -12.93 5.49 19.70
N CYS A 58 -12.94 5.96 18.46
CA CYS A 58 -11.98 6.91 17.93
C CYS A 58 -12.62 8.31 17.86
N GLU A 59 -12.18 9.21 18.74
CA GLU A 59 -12.69 10.59 18.80
C GLU A 59 -12.44 11.41 17.52
N PRO A 60 -11.26 11.32 16.86
CA PRO A 60 -11.04 11.97 15.57
C PRO A 60 -11.95 11.48 14.45
N CYS A 61 -12.23 10.17 14.40
CA CYS A 61 -13.05 9.58 13.34
C CYS A 61 -14.55 9.56 13.67
N GLY A 62 -14.93 9.79 14.93
CA GLY A 62 -16.32 9.72 15.38
C GLY A 62 -16.97 8.35 15.16
N ARG A 63 -16.19 7.27 15.27
CA ARG A 63 -16.66 5.89 15.05
C ARG A 63 -15.93 4.87 15.92
N ASP A 64 -16.50 3.67 16.02
CA ASP A 64 -15.78 2.50 16.53
C ASP A 64 -14.64 2.12 15.58
N ALA A 65 -13.48 1.86 16.16
CA ALA A 65 -12.26 1.51 15.48
C ALA A 65 -11.66 0.21 16.05
N GLY A 66 -11.23 -0.68 15.18
CA GLY A 66 -10.62 -1.96 15.56
C GLY A 66 -9.14 -1.83 15.94
N HIS A 67 -8.51 -2.97 16.23
CA HIS A 67 -7.06 -3.04 16.42
C HIS A 67 -6.31 -2.59 15.16
N GLY A 68 -5.22 -1.82 15.34
CA GLY A 68 -4.42 -1.31 14.23
C GLY A 68 -5.00 -0.11 13.49
N HIS A 69 -5.98 0.56 14.09
CA HIS A 69 -6.60 1.77 13.52
C HIS A 69 -5.58 2.88 13.26
N VAL A 70 -5.62 3.43 12.05
CA VAL A 70 -4.90 4.65 11.68
C VAL A 70 -5.93 5.66 11.17
N CYS A 71 -6.06 6.77 11.90
CA CYS A 71 -7.05 7.81 11.63
C CYS A 71 -6.98 8.27 10.16
N GLY A 72 -8.13 8.27 9.48
CA GLY A 72 -8.25 8.68 8.07
C GLY A 72 -7.61 7.73 7.05
N ARG A 73 -7.08 6.57 7.45
CA ARG A 73 -6.41 5.62 6.54
C ARG A 73 -6.96 4.21 6.60
N THR A 74 -7.55 3.81 7.72
CA THR A 74 -8.18 2.50 7.87
C THR A 74 -9.66 2.65 8.15
N ASN A 75 -10.42 1.60 7.85
CA ASN A 75 -11.84 1.44 8.09
C ASN A 75 -12.09 0.13 8.84
N LEU A 76 -13.10 0.09 9.69
CA LEU A 76 -13.48 -1.15 10.36
C LEU A 76 -14.26 -2.04 9.38
N CYS A 77 -13.73 -3.20 9.04
CA CYS A 77 -14.46 -4.21 8.27
C CYS A 77 -15.61 -4.77 9.10
N GLU A 78 -16.84 -4.75 8.56
CA GLU A 78 -18.03 -5.21 9.27
C GLU A 78 -18.07 -6.74 9.46
N THR A 79 -17.47 -7.47 8.53
CA THR A 79 -17.45 -8.93 8.52
C THR A 79 -16.43 -9.47 9.51
N CYS A 80 -15.16 -9.06 9.38
CA CYS A 80 -14.08 -9.59 10.23
C CYS A 80 -13.83 -8.76 11.50
N ARG A 81 -14.47 -7.58 11.63
CA ARG A 81 -14.36 -6.67 12.79
C ARG A 81 -12.92 -6.24 13.09
N THR A 82 -12.07 -6.18 12.08
CA THR A 82 -10.70 -5.65 12.16
C THR A 82 -10.53 -4.42 11.28
N GLU A 83 -9.55 -3.57 11.59
CA GLU A 83 -9.24 -2.43 10.73
C GLU A 83 -8.59 -2.90 9.45
N SER A 84 -9.03 -2.29 8.37
CA SER A 84 -8.67 -2.64 7.01
C SER A 84 -8.46 -1.39 6.18
N GLY A 85 -7.73 -1.55 5.10
CA GLY A 85 -7.40 -0.52 4.13
C GLY A 85 -8.29 -0.65 2.89
N GLU A 86 -7.83 -0.04 1.81
CA GLU A 86 -8.55 0.02 0.54
C GLU A 86 -8.65 -1.34 -0.18
N TYR A 87 -7.67 -2.23 0.03
CA TYR A 87 -7.53 -3.51 -0.69
C TYR A 87 -7.86 -4.71 0.20
N HIS A 88 -8.73 -4.50 1.20
CA HIS A 88 -9.09 -5.51 2.16
C HIS A 88 -9.78 -6.72 1.52
N GLN A 89 -9.28 -7.91 1.83
CA GLN A 89 -9.95 -9.17 1.53
C GLN A 89 -10.10 -9.93 2.83
N CYS A 90 -11.35 -10.09 3.28
CA CYS A 90 -11.68 -10.76 4.53
C CYS A 90 -10.99 -12.13 4.64
N GLY A 91 -10.25 -12.34 5.73
CA GLY A 91 -9.53 -13.59 5.99
C GLY A 91 -8.26 -13.81 5.14
N ARG A 92 -7.89 -12.87 4.28
CA ARG A 92 -6.71 -12.99 3.39
C ARG A 92 -5.69 -11.88 3.59
N THR A 93 -6.13 -10.65 3.84
CA THR A 93 -5.25 -9.51 4.05
C THR A 93 -5.45 -8.91 5.43
N ALA A 94 -4.36 -8.36 5.98
CA ALA A 94 -4.36 -7.65 7.26
C ALA A 94 -3.51 -6.40 7.17
N ILE A 95 -3.84 -5.41 8.00
CA ILE A 95 -3.06 -4.18 8.14
C ILE A 95 -1.74 -4.48 8.85
N CYS A 96 -0.63 -4.12 8.20
CA CYS A 96 0.67 -4.13 8.84
C CYS A 96 0.86 -2.83 9.66
N ILE A 97 0.77 -2.95 10.99
CA ILE A 97 0.91 -1.82 11.92
C ILE A 97 2.37 -1.45 12.24
N ARG A 98 3.35 -2.17 11.67
CA ARG A 98 4.76 -1.87 11.89
C ARG A 98 5.08 -0.47 11.35
N THR A 99 5.95 0.24 12.06
CA THR A 99 6.36 1.62 11.75
C THR A 99 6.80 1.79 10.30
N ALA A 100 7.55 0.82 9.75
CA ALA A 100 7.99 0.82 8.36
C ALA A 100 6.85 0.87 7.34
N CYS A 101 5.67 0.33 7.69
CA CYS A 101 4.47 0.41 6.86
C CYS A 101 3.65 1.65 7.20
N THR A 102 3.41 1.96 8.47
CA THR A 102 2.50 3.05 8.87
C THR A 102 3.07 4.46 8.65
N GLN A 103 4.39 4.64 8.70
CA GLN A 103 5.04 5.95 8.51
C GLN A 103 5.27 6.34 7.04
N GLN A 104 5.19 5.41 6.09
CA GLN A 104 5.39 5.68 4.65
C GLN A 104 4.18 6.35 3.98
N GLY A 105 3.30 7.00 4.74
CA GLY A 105 2.11 7.66 4.21
C GLY A 105 1.02 6.72 3.71
N ARG A 106 1.21 5.40 3.79
CA ARG A 106 0.28 4.37 3.31
C ARG A 106 0.12 3.30 4.36
N THR A 107 -1.09 2.98 4.78
CA THR A 107 -1.29 1.77 5.59
C THR A 107 -1.18 0.57 4.66
N VAL A 108 -0.14 -0.25 4.85
CA VAL A 108 0.08 -1.40 3.97
C VAL A 108 -0.78 -2.56 4.43
N GLU A 109 -1.74 -2.93 3.59
CA GLU A 109 -2.38 -4.23 3.66
C GLU A 109 -1.50 -5.26 2.98
N GLY A 110 -1.31 -6.38 3.67
CA GLY A 110 -0.47 -7.49 3.23
C GLY A 110 -1.19 -8.82 3.41
N GLY A 111 -0.87 -9.78 2.55
CA GLY A 111 -1.20 -11.18 2.77
C GLY A 111 -0.19 -11.87 3.69
N GLY A 112 -0.26 -13.20 3.80
CA GLY A 112 0.68 -13.99 4.60
C GLY A 112 2.14 -13.93 4.14
N GLY A 113 2.43 -13.37 2.96
CA GLY A 113 3.78 -13.20 2.41
C GLY A 113 4.35 -11.78 2.56
N HIS A 114 3.66 -10.89 3.28
CA HIS A 114 4.05 -9.48 3.37
C HIS A 114 5.44 -9.24 3.99
N VAL A 115 6.25 -8.42 3.33
CA VAL A 115 7.54 -7.95 3.83
C VAL A 115 7.54 -6.42 3.91
N CYS A 116 7.72 -5.89 5.12
CA CYS A 116 7.67 -4.45 5.37
C CYS A 116 8.64 -3.66 4.49
N GLY A 117 8.13 -2.57 3.92
CA GLY A 117 8.91 -1.68 3.04
C GLY A 117 9.28 -2.30 1.69
N LYS A 118 8.86 -3.54 1.40
CA LYS A 118 9.18 -4.25 0.16
C LYS A 118 7.95 -4.69 -0.62
N THR A 119 6.88 -5.07 0.07
CA THR A 119 5.66 -5.54 -0.59
C THR A 119 4.44 -4.65 -0.31
N MET A 120 3.56 -4.60 -1.30
CA MET A 120 2.17 -4.13 -1.22
C MET A 120 1.28 -5.16 -1.91
N VAL A 121 0.00 -5.23 -1.57
CA VAL A 121 -0.95 -6.11 -2.27
C VAL A 121 -1.20 -5.57 -3.70
N CYS A 122 -0.99 -6.39 -4.76
CA CYS A 122 -1.40 -6.02 -6.14
C CYS A 122 -2.93 -5.92 -6.17
N ALA A 123 -3.48 -4.74 -6.47
CA ALA A 123 -4.93 -4.53 -6.56
C ALA A 123 -5.62 -5.43 -7.60
N LYS A 124 -4.88 -5.87 -8.64
CA LYS A 124 -5.41 -6.74 -9.71
C LYS A 124 -5.50 -8.22 -9.32
N CYS A 125 -4.52 -8.76 -8.57
CA CYS A 125 -4.46 -10.20 -8.27
C CYS A 125 -4.46 -10.55 -6.78
N GLY A 126 -4.34 -9.57 -5.88
CA GLY A 126 -4.31 -9.76 -4.44
C GLY A 126 -3.02 -10.35 -3.86
N ALA A 127 -1.97 -10.55 -4.67
CA ALA A 127 -0.69 -11.09 -4.20
C ALA A 127 0.16 -10.01 -3.52
N ASP A 128 0.95 -10.40 -2.51
CA ASP A 128 2.04 -9.57 -1.98
C ASP A 128 3.11 -9.39 -3.08
N ALA A 129 3.30 -8.14 -3.48
CA ALA A 129 4.02 -7.74 -4.67
C ALA A 129 5.02 -6.62 -4.37
N GLY A 130 6.24 -6.75 -4.87
CA GLY A 130 7.24 -5.70 -4.93
C GLY A 130 7.08 -4.80 -6.15
N SER A 131 8.04 -3.90 -6.37
CA SER A 131 7.99 -2.88 -7.43
C SER A 131 7.97 -3.46 -8.85
N ASP A 132 8.57 -4.64 -9.06
CA ASP A 132 8.71 -5.26 -10.37
C ASP A 132 7.57 -6.24 -10.70
N HIS A 133 6.51 -6.24 -9.91
CA HIS A 133 5.44 -7.22 -10.03
C HIS A 133 4.71 -7.15 -11.38
N ARG A 134 4.38 -8.32 -11.91
CA ARG A 134 3.71 -8.52 -13.19
C ARG A 134 2.52 -9.47 -12.98
N CYS A 135 1.35 -8.90 -12.65
CA CYS A 135 0.18 -9.70 -12.29
C CYS A 135 -0.24 -10.66 -13.45
N GLU A 136 0.02 -10.34 -14.72
CA GLU A 136 -0.26 -11.19 -15.90
C GLU A 136 0.67 -12.41 -16.06
N GLN A 137 1.87 -12.34 -15.48
CA GLN A 137 2.88 -13.40 -15.55
C GLN A 137 2.87 -14.26 -14.28
N GLY A 138 1.94 -13.99 -13.37
CA GLY A 138 1.84 -14.68 -12.08
C GLY A 138 3.10 -14.50 -11.22
N SER A 139 3.78 -13.35 -11.31
CA SER A 139 4.91 -13.08 -10.43
C SER A 139 4.41 -12.92 -8.99
N TRP A 140 5.28 -13.13 -8.02
CA TRP A 140 5.00 -12.99 -6.60
C TRP A 140 6.29 -12.60 -5.87
N PHE A 141 6.17 -11.92 -4.73
CA PHE A 141 7.35 -11.54 -3.97
C PHE A 141 7.89 -12.71 -3.13
N CYS A 142 9.13 -13.12 -3.36
CA CYS A 142 9.79 -14.14 -2.56
C CYS A 142 10.39 -13.52 -1.30
N PRO A 143 9.88 -13.81 -0.08
CA PRO A 143 10.38 -13.19 1.14
C PRO A 143 11.81 -13.62 1.48
N ARG A 144 12.25 -14.81 1.04
CA ARG A 144 13.62 -15.30 1.25
C ARG A 144 14.65 -14.60 0.36
N CYS A 145 14.27 -14.27 -0.87
CA CYS A 145 15.17 -13.59 -1.81
C CYS A 145 14.95 -12.08 -1.85
N GLU A 146 13.88 -11.61 -1.21
CA GLU A 146 13.44 -10.22 -1.15
C GLU A 146 13.31 -9.56 -2.52
N ARG A 147 12.76 -10.32 -3.49
CA ARG A 147 12.55 -9.89 -4.88
C ARG A 147 11.36 -10.61 -5.51
N GLU A 148 10.87 -10.08 -6.61
CA GLU A 148 9.91 -10.78 -7.46
C GLU A 148 10.50 -12.10 -7.97
N ALA A 149 9.62 -13.08 -8.03
CA ALA A 149 9.84 -14.45 -8.46
C ALA A 149 8.64 -14.87 -9.32
N CYS A 150 8.80 -15.87 -10.18
CA CYS A 150 7.65 -16.48 -10.84
C CYS A 150 7.71 -18.01 -10.75
N ARG A 151 6.96 -18.70 -11.62
CA ARG A 151 6.88 -20.15 -11.61
C ARG A 151 8.27 -20.76 -11.86
N GLY A 152 8.67 -21.70 -11.00
CA GLY A 152 9.98 -22.34 -11.10
C GLY A 152 11.10 -21.63 -10.32
N HIS A 153 10.75 -20.60 -9.53
CA HIS A 153 11.70 -19.94 -8.64
C HIS A 153 12.43 -20.91 -7.70
N ALA A 154 13.75 -20.85 -7.73
CA ALA A 154 14.65 -21.54 -6.82
C ALA A 154 15.48 -20.51 -6.07
N CYS A 155 15.20 -20.35 -4.76
CA CYS A 155 15.87 -19.35 -3.94
C CYS A 155 17.39 -19.48 -4.03
N GLY A 156 18.07 -18.36 -4.23
CA GLY A 156 19.54 -18.29 -4.36
C GLY A 156 20.11 -18.80 -5.68
N LEU A 157 19.29 -19.33 -6.59
CA LEU A 157 19.76 -19.85 -7.89
C LEU A 157 19.15 -19.13 -9.09
N SER A 158 17.94 -18.62 -8.91
CA SER A 158 17.21 -17.93 -9.96
C SER A 158 16.70 -16.56 -9.52
N ARG A 159 16.34 -15.75 -10.51
CA ARG A 159 15.75 -14.42 -10.40
C ARG A 159 14.66 -14.25 -11.45
N PHE A 160 13.69 -13.41 -11.16
CA PHE A 160 12.74 -12.93 -12.15
C PHE A 160 13.44 -12.05 -13.21
N CYS A 161 13.23 -12.34 -14.50
CA CYS A 161 13.66 -11.49 -15.59
C CYS A 161 12.58 -10.45 -15.90
N SER A 162 12.85 -9.17 -15.62
CA SER A 162 11.90 -8.08 -15.85
C SER A 162 11.59 -7.81 -17.33
N SER A 163 12.44 -8.27 -18.24
CA SER A 163 12.26 -8.10 -19.69
C SER A 163 11.28 -9.12 -20.29
N CYS A 164 11.38 -10.40 -19.91
CA CYS A 164 10.58 -11.47 -20.50
C CYS A 164 9.55 -12.07 -19.54
N GLY A 165 9.59 -11.71 -18.26
CA GLY A 165 8.66 -12.21 -17.24
C GLY A 165 8.91 -13.62 -16.77
N GLN A 166 10.05 -14.22 -17.12
CA GLN A 166 10.38 -15.60 -16.79
C GLN A 166 11.41 -15.69 -15.69
N GLU A 167 11.42 -16.82 -14.99
CA GLU A 167 12.45 -17.15 -14.04
C GLU A 167 13.73 -17.51 -14.82
N ALA A 168 14.82 -16.87 -14.41
CA ALA A 168 16.11 -16.88 -15.07
C ALA A 168 17.20 -17.22 -14.05
N SER A 169 18.26 -17.91 -14.46
CA SER A 169 19.39 -18.14 -13.57
C SER A 169 20.08 -16.83 -13.19
N LEU A 170 20.79 -16.85 -12.06
CA LEU A 170 21.65 -15.74 -11.67
C LEU A 170 22.89 -15.58 -12.57
N ARG A 171 23.26 -16.63 -13.32
CA ARG A 171 24.53 -16.68 -14.08
C ARG A 171 24.41 -16.24 -15.53
N GLY A 172 23.20 -16.10 -16.05
CA GLY A 172 22.95 -15.72 -17.42
C GLY A 172 21.56 -16.10 -17.87
N HIS A 173 20.98 -15.26 -18.73
CA HIS A 173 19.68 -15.47 -19.35
C HIS A 173 19.65 -14.74 -20.69
N ALA A 174 19.34 -15.47 -21.75
CA ALA A 174 19.05 -14.90 -23.05
C ALA A 174 17.55 -15.04 -23.29
N CYS A 175 16.83 -13.91 -23.25
CA CYS A 175 15.40 -13.86 -23.50
C CYS A 175 15.06 -14.64 -24.78
N SER A 176 13.96 -15.41 -24.72
CA SER A 176 13.46 -16.34 -25.77
C SER A 176 14.35 -17.52 -26.17
N GLN A 177 15.62 -17.55 -25.76
CA GLN A 177 16.55 -18.64 -26.10
C GLN A 177 16.76 -19.62 -24.94
N THR A 178 16.73 -19.10 -23.72
CA THR A 178 16.96 -19.89 -22.51
C THR A 178 15.84 -19.74 -21.49
N ARG A 179 15.71 -20.73 -20.60
CA ARG A 179 14.79 -20.73 -19.46
C ARG A 179 15.44 -21.41 -18.25
N PHE A 180 15.10 -20.98 -17.05
CA PHE A 180 15.53 -21.68 -15.85
C PHE A 180 14.82 -23.03 -15.72
N CYS A 181 15.59 -24.11 -15.63
CA CYS A 181 15.07 -25.44 -15.36
C CYS A 181 15.12 -25.74 -13.86
N GLY A 182 13.94 -25.86 -13.22
CA GLY A 182 13.86 -26.15 -11.79
C GLY A 182 14.49 -27.49 -11.37
N ALA A 183 14.48 -28.51 -12.25
CA ALA A 183 15.06 -29.82 -11.95
C ALA A 183 16.59 -29.80 -12.08
N CYS A 184 17.12 -29.24 -13.17
CA CYS A 184 18.57 -29.09 -13.36
C CYS A 184 19.16 -27.99 -12.47
N ARG A 185 18.32 -27.11 -11.92
CA ARG A 185 18.69 -25.93 -11.13
C ARG A 185 19.65 -25.00 -11.88
N ALA A 186 19.47 -24.89 -13.20
CA ALA A 186 20.35 -24.17 -14.11
C ALA A 186 19.55 -23.53 -15.26
N GLU A 187 20.16 -22.53 -15.91
CA GLU A 187 19.66 -22.00 -17.17
C GLU A 187 19.87 -23.02 -18.29
N MET A 188 18.82 -23.36 -19.02
CA MET A 188 18.87 -24.34 -20.10
C MET A 188 18.26 -23.75 -21.37
N PRO A 189 18.64 -24.24 -22.56
CA PRO A 189 17.94 -23.90 -23.80
C PRO A 189 16.44 -24.20 -23.70
N VAL A 190 15.60 -23.42 -24.37
CA VAL A 190 14.14 -23.65 -24.37
C VAL A 190 13.72 -25.03 -24.88
N THR A 191 14.58 -25.65 -25.71
CA THR A 191 14.42 -27.01 -26.23
C THR A 191 14.73 -28.11 -25.22
N HIS A 192 15.27 -27.77 -24.04
CA HIS A 192 15.61 -28.74 -22.99
C HIS A 192 14.39 -29.55 -22.52
N ARG A 193 14.58 -30.86 -22.38
CA ARG A 193 13.60 -31.86 -21.94
C ARG A 193 14.28 -32.83 -20.98
N HIS A 194 13.53 -33.32 -19.99
CA HIS A 194 13.95 -34.47 -19.21
C HIS A 194 13.41 -35.73 -19.88
N GLY A 195 14.30 -36.71 -20.08
CA GLY A 195 13.93 -38.07 -20.45
C GLY A 195 13.51 -38.87 -19.23
#